data_AF-A0A9C6TCQ7-F1
#
_entry.id   AF-A0A9C6TCQ7-F1
#
_cell.length_a   1.000
_cell.length_b   1.000
_cell.length_c   1.000
_cell.angle_alpha   90.00
_cell.angle_beta   90.00
_cell.angle_gamma   90.00
#
_symmetry.space_group_name_H-M   'P 1'
#
loop_
_entity.id
_entity.type
_entity.pdbx_description
1 polymer ?
#
loop_
_entity_poly.entity_id
_entity_poly.type
_entity_poly.pdbx_seq_one_letter_code
_entity_poly.pdbx_strand_id
1 'polypeptide(L)'
;MNVPLCTAGCSEAPEEPVWALDIYCKVFRNKCYFHAANCFRSMVFVKPMKIIPKEECQKYCKADCEDELEFPFVVYYKNEVKHFNSLCESELHTCRTGEIFSYSWEDTLKI
;
A
#
# COMPACT_ATOMS: atom_id res chain seq x y z
N MET A 1 21.97 -14.88 -15.16
CA MET A 1 21.05 -15.28 -14.06
C MET A 1 19.75 -14.54 -14.31
N ASN A 2 18.67 -15.23 -14.67
CA ASN A 2 17.37 -14.60 -14.90
C ASN A 2 16.74 -14.31 -13.54
N VAL A 3 16.63 -13.02 -13.19
CA VAL A 3 15.84 -12.56 -12.05
C VAL A 3 14.38 -12.80 -12.40
N PRO A 4 13.62 -13.66 -11.69
CA PRO A 4 12.20 -13.83 -11.98
C PRO A 4 11.50 -12.51 -11.70
N LEU A 5 10.83 -11.91 -12.69
CA LEU A 5 10.10 -10.64 -12.51
C LEU A 5 8.99 -10.83 -11.46
N CYS A 6 9.20 -10.32 -10.24
CA CYS A 6 8.22 -10.40 -9.14
C CYS A 6 6.87 -9.74 -9.46
N THR A 7 6.78 -8.97 -10.54
CA THR A 7 5.62 -8.15 -10.93
C THR A 7 4.84 -8.67 -12.14
N ALA A 8 5.21 -9.82 -12.71
CA ALA A 8 4.53 -10.31 -13.91
C ALA A 8 3.07 -10.72 -13.61
N GLY A 9 2.12 -9.83 -13.87
CA GLY A 9 0.71 -10.20 -14.10
C GLY A 9 -0.27 -10.05 -12.94
N CYS A 10 -0.01 -9.21 -11.93
CA CYS A 10 -1.07 -8.86 -11.00
C CYS A 10 -2.12 -7.98 -11.69
N SER A 11 -3.36 -8.46 -11.71
CA SER A 11 -4.51 -7.68 -12.15
C SER A 11 -4.87 -6.63 -11.09
N GLU A 12 -5.20 -5.43 -11.55
CA GLU A 12 -5.77 -4.38 -10.70
C GLU A 12 -7.14 -4.78 -10.15
N ALA A 13 -7.86 -5.72 -10.76
CA ALA A 13 -9.14 -6.24 -10.27
C ALA A 13 -9.09 -7.74 -9.95
N PRO A 14 -9.85 -8.22 -8.92
CA PRO A 14 -10.65 -7.46 -7.97
C PRO A 14 -9.82 -6.83 -6.83
N GLU A 15 -10.41 -5.84 -6.17
CA GLU A 15 -9.90 -5.30 -4.90
C GLU A 15 -10.33 -6.23 -3.76
N GLU A 16 -9.38 -6.98 -3.21
CA GLU A 16 -9.57 -7.92 -2.10
C GLU A 16 -8.48 -7.66 -1.05
N PRO A 17 -8.60 -6.58 -0.26
CA PRO A 17 -7.51 -6.12 0.58
C PRO A 17 -7.01 -7.21 1.53
N VAL A 18 -5.69 -7.33 1.65
CA VAL A 18 -5.05 -8.23 2.61
C VAL A 18 -4.13 -7.45 3.53
N TRP A 19 -4.21 -7.75 4.82
CA TRP A 19 -3.41 -7.17 5.87
C TRP A 19 -2.23 -8.08 6.18
N ALA A 20 -1.03 -7.51 6.21
CA ALA A 20 0.17 -8.23 6.56
C ALA A 20 1.06 -7.41 7.49
N LEU A 21 1.82 -8.12 8.33
CA LEU A 21 2.67 -7.48 9.32
C LEU A 21 4.13 -7.46 8.87
N ASP A 22 4.70 -6.26 8.87
CA ASP A 22 6.14 -6.01 8.92
C ASP A 22 6.47 -5.26 10.23
N ILE A 23 7.35 -4.25 10.22
CA ILE A 23 7.49 -3.29 11.33
C ILE A 23 6.16 -2.56 11.58
N TYR A 24 5.45 -2.24 10.49
CA TYR A 24 4.12 -1.63 10.51
C TYR A 24 3.12 -2.54 9.80
N CYS A 25 1.84 -2.29 10.06
CA CYS A 25 0.78 -2.90 9.28
C CYS A 25 0.86 -2.44 7.82
N LYS A 26 0.83 -3.41 6.90
CA LYS A 26 0.81 -3.19 5.46
C LYS A 26 -0.48 -3.75 4.88
N VAL A 27 -1.09 -2.99 3.98
CA VAL A 27 -2.31 -3.39 3.27
C VAL A 27 -1.98 -3.52 1.79
N PHE A 28 -2.36 -4.64 1.20
CA PHE A 28 -2.15 -4.90 -0.22
C PHE A 28 -3.50 -5.05 -0.92
N ARG A 29 -3.60 -4.60 -2.18
CA ARG A 29 -4.84 -4.62 -2.97
C ARG A 29 -5.48 -5.99 -3.04
N ASN A 30 -4.65 -7.01 -3.20
CA ASN A 30 -5.02 -8.41 -3.19
C ASN A 30 -3.79 -9.28 -2.91
N LYS A 31 -4.00 -10.60 -2.79
CA LYS A 31 -2.94 -11.57 -2.53
C LYS A 31 -1.82 -11.55 -3.58
N CYS A 32 -2.11 -11.20 -4.84
CA CYS A 32 -1.08 -11.14 -5.88
C CYS A 32 -0.04 -10.07 -5.54
N TYR A 33 -0.47 -8.84 -5.20
CA TYR A 33 0.44 -7.77 -4.80
C TYR A 33 1.21 -8.11 -3.51
N PHE A 34 0.59 -8.81 -2.56
CA PHE A 34 1.30 -9.33 -1.39
C PHE A 34 2.41 -10.33 -1.77
N HIS A 35 2.13 -11.28 -2.65
CA HIS A 35 3.12 -12.25 -3.12
C HIS A 35 4.24 -11.59 -3.93
N ALA A 36 3.92 -10.62 -4.78
CA ALA A 36 4.88 -9.80 -5.50
C ALA A 36 5.83 -9.06 -4.53
N ALA A 37 5.28 -8.42 -3.49
CA ALA A 37 6.07 -7.75 -2.48
C ALA A 37 7.00 -8.71 -1.71
N ASN A 38 6.49 -9.88 -1.32
CA ASN A 38 7.32 -10.90 -0.66
C ASN A 38 8.39 -11.51 -1.58
N CYS A 39 8.10 -11.64 -2.88
CA CYS A 39 9.10 -12.00 -3.88
C CYS A 39 10.24 -10.97 -3.91
N PHE A 40 9.92 -9.67 -3.96
CA PHE A 40 10.95 -8.63 -3.91
C PHE A 40 11.75 -8.66 -2.60
N ARG A 41 11.07 -8.81 -1.45
CA ARG A 41 11.74 -8.95 -0.15
C ARG A 41 12.73 -10.12 -0.13
N SER A 42 12.37 -11.25 -0.75
CA SER A 42 13.26 -12.41 -0.85
C SER A 42 14.53 -12.12 -1.65
N MET A 43 14.45 -11.27 -2.68
CA MET A 43 15.62 -10.87 -3.48
C MET A 43 16.57 -9.95 -2.72
N VAL A 44 16.06 -9.18 -1.76
CA VAL A 44 16.87 -8.30 -0.90
C VAL A 44 17.13 -8.91 0.49
N PHE A 45 16.95 -10.23 0.64
CA PHE A 45 17.20 -10.99 1.87
C PHE A 45 16.42 -10.49 3.11
N VAL A 46 15.27 -9.86 2.88
CA VAL A 46 14.36 -9.42 3.95
C VAL A 46 13.34 -10.53 4.22
N LYS A 47 13.06 -10.79 5.50
CA LYS A 47 12.08 -11.81 5.92
C LYS A 47 10.71 -11.54 5.28
N PRO A 48 10.00 -12.56 4.76
CA PRO A 48 8.68 -12.37 4.19
C PRO A 48 7.68 -11.91 5.28
N MET A 49 6.79 -11.01 4.89
CA MET A 49 5.63 -10.63 5.68
C MET A 49 4.64 -11.81 5.74
N LYS A 50 3.82 -11.83 6.78
CA LYS A 50 2.73 -12.80 6.92
C LYS A 50 1.40 -12.07 6.88
N ILE A 51 0.44 -12.63 6.15
CA ILE A 51 -0.96 -12.20 6.25
C ILE A 51 -1.43 -12.51 7.66
N ILE A 52 -2.06 -11.51 8.29
CA ILE A 52 -2.65 -11.62 9.63
C ILE A 52 -4.06 -11.01 9.61
N PRO A 53 -4.90 -11.29 10.63
CA PRO A 53 -6.22 -10.66 10.74
C PRO A 53 -6.14 -9.13 10.72
N LYS A 54 -7.15 -8.49 10.11
CA LYS A 54 -7.25 -7.03 10.00
C LYS A 54 -7.10 -6.35 11.35
N GLU A 55 -7.84 -6.81 12.34
CA GLU A 55 -7.91 -6.23 13.68
C GLU A 55 -6.59 -6.38 14.44
N GLU A 56 -5.82 -7.43 14.14
CA GLU A 56 -4.48 -7.63 14.69
C GLU A 56 -3.47 -6.71 14.02
N CYS A 57 -3.54 -6.58 12.69
CA CYS A 57 -2.66 -5.71 11.93
C CYS A 57 -2.87 -4.25 12.31
N GLN A 58 -4.11 -3.80 12.42
CA GLN A 58 -4.44 -2.39 12.63
C GLN A 58 -3.89 -1.79 13.94
N LYS A 59 -3.53 -2.64 14.91
CA LYS A 59 -2.78 -2.23 16.11
C LYS A 59 -1.39 -1.67 15.80
N TYR A 60 -0.87 -1.96 14.61
CA TYR A 60 0.43 -1.53 14.08
C TYR A 60 0.29 -0.52 12.92
N CYS A 61 -0.89 0.07 12.71
CA CYS A 61 -0.97 1.29 11.91
C CYS A 61 -0.18 2.41 12.61
N LYS A 62 0.36 3.37 11.86
CA LYS A 62 0.90 4.61 12.46
C LYS A 62 -0.17 5.27 13.35
N ALA A 63 0.25 5.89 14.44
CA ALA A 63 -0.68 6.60 15.34
C ALA A 63 -1.19 7.88 14.67
N ASP A 64 -0.26 8.64 14.09
CA ASP A 64 -0.46 9.93 13.44
C ASP A 64 0.60 10.15 12.34
N CYS A 65 0.63 11.38 11.81
CA CYS A 65 1.53 11.84 10.76
C CYS A 65 2.29 13.11 11.17
N GLU A 66 2.52 13.34 12.48
CA GLU A 66 3.08 14.61 12.99
C GLU A 66 4.49 14.92 12.47
N ASP A 67 5.27 13.90 12.12
CA ASP A 67 6.64 14.04 11.61
C ASP A 67 6.73 14.22 10.08
N GLU A 68 5.60 14.27 9.36
CA GLU A 68 5.60 14.38 7.89
C GLU A 68 5.19 15.78 7.40
N LEU A 69 5.88 16.22 6.34
CA LEU A 69 5.56 17.49 5.68
C LEU A 69 4.18 17.40 5.04
N GLU A 70 3.30 18.34 5.39
CA GLU A 70 2.01 18.49 4.71
C GLU A 70 2.22 18.96 3.27
N PHE A 71 1.85 18.11 2.32
CA PHE A 71 1.76 18.45 0.91
C PHE A 71 0.49 17.81 0.35
N PRO A 72 -0.40 18.60 -0.29
CA PRO A 72 -1.65 18.10 -0.84
C PRO A 72 -1.43 16.86 -1.69
N PHE A 73 -2.04 15.77 -1.28
CA PHE A 73 -1.89 14.48 -1.91
C PHE A 73 -3.23 14.03 -2.47
N VAL A 74 -3.30 13.92 -3.80
CA VAL A 74 -4.52 13.61 -4.53
C VAL A 74 -4.46 12.16 -4.98
N VAL A 75 -5.49 11.40 -4.64
CA VAL A 75 -5.60 9.99 -4.98
C VAL A 75 -6.99 9.64 -5.47
N TYR A 76 -7.14 8.50 -6.14
CA TYR A 76 -8.42 8.06 -6.69
C TYR A 76 -8.89 6.77 -6.02
N TYR A 77 -10.15 6.71 -5.62
CA TYR A 77 -10.80 5.51 -5.12
C TYR A 77 -12.16 5.35 -5.76
N LYS A 78 -12.37 4.24 -6.48
CA LYS A 78 -13.64 3.95 -7.18
C LYS A 78 -14.15 5.13 -8.04
N ASN A 79 -13.24 5.75 -8.79
CA ASN A 79 -13.46 6.94 -9.62
C ASN A 79 -13.82 8.23 -8.86
N GLU A 80 -13.70 8.25 -7.52
CA GLU A 80 -13.78 9.47 -6.72
C GLU A 80 -12.39 9.99 -6.41
N VAL A 81 -12.23 11.31 -6.51
CA VAL A 81 -11.02 12.00 -6.03
C VAL A 81 -11.09 12.08 -4.50
N LYS A 82 -10.01 11.67 -3.83
CA LYS A 82 -9.78 11.87 -2.40
C LYS A 82 -8.57 12.76 -2.23
N HIS A 83 -8.67 13.66 -1.26
CA HIS A 83 -7.61 14.59 -0.90
C HIS A 83 -7.13 14.23 0.50
N PHE A 84 -5.82 14.13 0.64
CA PHE A 84 -5.11 13.98 1.90
C PHE A 84 -4.10 15.12 2.03
N ASN A 85 -3.74 15.50 3.24
CA ASN A 85 -2.73 16.54 3.49
C ASN A 85 -1.31 16.01 3.35
N SER A 86 -1.12 14.69 3.27
CA SER A 86 0.18 14.05 3.04
C SER A 86 0.04 12.61 2.55
N LEU A 87 1.16 12.01 2.11
CA LEU A 87 1.22 10.58 1.82
C LEU A 87 0.93 9.72 3.05
N CYS A 88 1.46 10.09 4.24
CA CYS A 88 1.15 9.35 5.46
C CYS A 88 -0.32 9.33 5.81
N GLU A 89 -1.04 10.44 5.64
CA GLU A 89 -2.49 10.44 5.91
C GLU A 89 -3.22 9.45 4.98
N SER A 90 -2.84 9.40 3.70
CA SER A 90 -3.37 8.43 2.74
C SER A 90 -3.04 6.98 3.13
N GLU A 91 -1.79 6.70 3.52
CA GLU A 91 -1.37 5.37 3.99
C GLU A 91 -2.05 4.96 5.31
N LEU A 92 -2.21 5.91 6.23
CA LEU A 92 -2.89 5.72 7.50
C LEU A 92 -4.37 5.41 7.29
N HIS A 93 -5.03 6.15 6.40
CA HIS A 93 -6.40 5.87 5.98
C HIS A 93 -6.49 4.47 5.38
N THR A 94 -5.62 4.13 4.42
CA THR A 94 -5.54 2.80 3.82
C THR A 94 -5.39 1.70 4.88
N CYS A 95 -4.52 1.92 5.88
CA CYS A 95 -4.30 0.98 6.98
C CYS A 95 -5.57 0.73 7.81
N ARG A 96 -6.31 1.80 8.11
CA ARG A 96 -7.50 1.79 8.96
C ARG A 96 -8.77 1.31 8.25
N THR A 97 -8.92 1.60 6.95
CA THR A 97 -10.15 1.29 6.21
C THR A 97 -10.00 0.06 5.32
N GLY A 98 -8.81 -0.14 4.75
CA GLY A 98 -8.55 -1.08 3.68
C GLY A 98 -8.87 -0.53 2.29
N GLU A 99 -9.21 0.76 2.16
CA GLU A 99 -9.43 1.39 0.86
C GLU A 99 -8.10 1.56 0.13
N ILE A 100 -7.97 0.95 -1.05
CA ILE A 100 -6.72 1.01 -1.83
C ILE A 100 -6.87 2.08 -2.91
N PHE A 101 -6.02 3.10 -2.83
CA PHE A 101 -6.02 4.20 -3.78
C PHE A 101 -5.19 3.93 -5.04
N SER A 102 -5.62 4.50 -6.15
CA SER A 102 -4.85 4.60 -7.40
C SER A 102 -4.22 5.98 -7.53
N TYR A 103 -3.00 6.04 -8.07
CA TYR A 103 -2.30 7.30 -8.35
C TYR A 103 -2.55 7.72 -9.80
N SER A 104 -2.86 9.00 -10.03
CA SER A 104 -2.75 9.62 -11.35
C SER A 104 -1.34 10.20 -11.49
N TRP A 105 -0.50 9.56 -12.29
CA TRP A 105 0.80 10.13 -12.69
C TRP A 105 0.65 11.34 -13.63
N GLU A 106 -0.55 11.53 -14.20
CA GLU A 106 -0.83 12.59 -15.19
C GLU A 106 -0.97 13.98 -14.54
N ASP A 107 -1.27 14.04 -13.24
CA ASP A 107 -1.40 15.31 -12.50
C ASP A 107 -0.08 15.76 -11.86
N THR A 108 0.95 14.90 -11.81
CA THR A 108 2.25 15.19 -11.17
C THR A 108 3.26 15.88 -12.08
N LEU A 109 2.97 16.03 -13.39
CA LEU A 109 3.88 16.59 -14.41
C LEU A 109 3.43 17.94 -14.99
N LYS A 110 2.50 18.65 -14.33
CA LYS A 110 2.09 20.01 -14.73
C LYS A 110 2.80 21.12 -13.95
N ILE A 111 4.08 20.92 -13.60
CA ILE A 111 4.98 21.97 -13.10
C ILE A 111 6.27 21.92 -13.91
#